data_AF-A0A7S0TWX2-F1
#
_entry.id   AF-A0A7S0TWX2-F1
#
_cell.length_a   1.000
_cell.length_b   1.000
_cell.length_c   1.000
_cell.angle_alpha   90.00
_cell.angle_beta   90.00
_cell.angle_gamma   90.00
#
_symmetry.space_group_name_H-M   'P 1'
#
loop_
_entity.id
_entity.type
_entity.pdbx_description
1 polymer ?
#
loop_
_entity_poly.entity_id
_entity_poly.type
_entity_poly.pdbx_seq_one_letter_code
_entity_poly.pdbx_strand_id
1 'polypeptide(L)'
;PNLLRTFALGIIVTACFAVFSYSYFSTNVNASSDACHSFFQCVSVFFADSLTGDVSTVLGDDFGEYGFPALAPQYDGWGQSRSLFAVVAIIFWVFLLQGIIQGQIIDAFAEMRNKRNADTADLETKCFISSIERFVFNDYPGEWEKRQAGRYAWKYLLFFLFLFDKDPEEYNGLENYVYKAFLKDDVSFLPILRFLALQRRQQKHKTLTLETASVELQERVDKLEAGVHHVAHTLRRVTTQLRGGPSYGSHGSSNGPASMSSQGASFDGRASPVMAPTGAGVMGAPPPAAGMRRSLD
;
A
#
# COMPACT_ATOMS: atom_id res chain seq x y z
N PRO A 1 10.98 -7.88 24.07
CA PRO A 1 12.36 -7.92 24.62
C PRO A 1 12.82 -6.59 25.23
N ASN A 2 12.50 -5.45 24.61
CA ASN A 2 12.96 -4.13 25.08
C ASN A 2 12.30 -3.73 26.41
N LEU A 3 10.99 -3.99 26.56
CA LEU A 3 10.25 -3.71 27.80
C LEU A 3 10.79 -4.49 29.01
N LEU A 4 11.16 -5.75 28.81
CA LEU A 4 11.75 -6.56 29.89
C LEU A 4 13.11 -6.01 30.32
N ARG A 5 13.93 -5.50 29.39
CA ARG A 5 15.23 -4.90 29.68
C ARG A 5 15.08 -3.55 30.42
N THR A 6 14.15 -2.71 30.01
CA THR A 6 13.89 -1.43 30.69
C THR A 6 13.31 -1.65 32.08
N PHE A 7 12.40 -2.61 32.24
CA PHE A 7 11.86 -2.99 33.54
C PHE A 7 12.94 -3.58 34.46
N ALA A 8 13.79 -4.47 33.95
CA ALA A 8 14.92 -5.02 34.72
C ALA A 8 15.90 -3.92 35.17
N LEU A 9 16.22 -2.96 34.29
CA LEU A 9 17.06 -1.81 34.66
C LEU A 9 16.39 -0.95 35.74
N GLY A 10 15.08 -0.70 35.62
CA GLY A 10 14.31 0.00 36.65
C GLY A 10 14.38 -0.70 38.01
N ILE A 11 14.21 -2.02 38.04
CA ILE A 11 14.33 -2.82 39.27
C ILE A 11 15.73 -2.71 39.88
N ILE A 12 16.79 -2.83 39.07
CA ILE A 12 18.17 -2.74 39.54
C ILE A 12 18.45 -1.36 40.15
N VAL A 13 17.99 -0.29 39.49
CA VAL A 13 18.20 1.07 39.98
C VAL A 13 17.46 1.31 41.29
N THR A 14 16.20 0.87 41.40
CA THR A 14 15.42 0.97 42.65
C THR A 14 16.04 0.17 43.79
N ALA A 15 16.57 -1.03 43.49
CA ALA A 15 17.32 -1.80 44.47
C ALA A 15 18.57 -1.06 44.95
N CYS A 16 19.31 -0.40 44.07
CA CYS A 16 20.47 0.44 44.46
C CYS A 16 20.06 1.61 45.36
N PHE A 17 18.96 2.31 45.03
CA PHE A 17 18.42 3.37 45.89
C PHE A 17 17.95 2.84 47.25
N ALA A 18 17.34 1.65 47.30
CA ALA A 18 16.92 1.00 48.54
C ALA A 18 18.12 0.65 49.44
N VAL A 19 19.19 0.08 48.87
CA VAL A 19 20.43 -0.25 49.60
C VAL A 19 21.11 1.01 50.10
N PHE A 20 21.17 2.06 49.27
CA PHE A 20 21.72 3.35 49.67
C PHE A 20 20.91 3.96 50.83
N SER A 21 19.58 3.98 50.72
CA SER A 21 18.66 4.44 51.78
C SER A 21 18.92 3.72 53.11
N TYR A 22 19.02 2.39 53.09
CA TYR A 22 19.30 1.61 54.30
C TYR A 22 20.70 1.91 54.87
N SER A 23 21.73 2.00 54.01
CA SER A 23 23.11 2.22 54.48
C SER A 23 23.30 3.56 55.20
N TYR A 24 22.61 4.61 54.75
CA TYR A 24 22.70 5.93 55.37
C TYR A 24 21.63 6.18 56.44
N PHE A 25 20.45 5.56 56.37
CA PHE A 25 19.32 5.87 57.27
C PHE A 25 18.81 4.66 58.09
N SER A 26 19.61 3.60 58.24
CA SER A 26 19.25 2.34 58.92
C SER A 26 18.59 2.51 60.30
N THR A 27 19.07 3.42 61.14
CA THR A 27 18.56 3.63 62.50
C THR A 27 17.10 4.09 62.51
N ASN A 28 16.73 4.96 61.57
CA ASN A 28 15.39 5.54 61.48
C ASN A 28 14.43 4.61 60.72
N VAL A 29 14.96 3.83 59.77
CA VAL A 29 14.17 2.81 59.06
C VAL A 29 13.73 1.70 60.02
N ASN A 30 14.63 1.24 60.89
CA ASN A 30 14.31 0.22 61.90
C ASN A 30 13.38 0.74 63.01
N ALA A 31 13.38 2.05 63.29
CA ALA A 31 12.50 2.66 64.30
C ALA A 31 11.05 2.83 63.79
N SER A 32 10.87 2.96 62.48
CA SER A 32 9.57 3.30 61.89
C SER A 32 8.68 2.11 61.51
N SER A 33 9.23 0.90 61.41
CA SER A 33 8.48 -0.27 61.02
C SER A 33 8.79 -1.41 61.98
N ASP A 34 7.82 -1.74 62.83
CA ASP A 34 7.87 -2.93 63.69
C ASP A 34 8.07 -4.22 62.88
N ALA A 35 7.85 -4.17 61.57
CA ALA A 35 8.00 -5.27 60.63
C ALA A 35 9.37 -5.32 59.94
N CYS A 36 10.36 -4.49 60.27
CA CYS A 36 11.71 -4.62 59.73
C CYS A 36 12.79 -4.82 60.80
N HIS A 37 13.38 -6.02 60.82
CA HIS A 37 14.57 -6.32 61.62
C HIS A 37 15.80 -6.73 60.79
N SER A 38 15.59 -7.28 59.58
CA SER A 38 16.66 -7.73 58.69
C SER A 38 16.86 -6.78 57.51
N PHE A 39 18.11 -6.64 57.04
CA PHE A 39 18.47 -5.83 55.87
C PHE A 39 17.59 -6.14 54.65
N PHE A 40 17.47 -7.42 54.30
CA PHE A 40 16.69 -7.86 53.14
C PHE A 40 15.19 -7.60 53.32
N GLN A 41 14.69 -7.62 54.55
CA GLN A 41 13.30 -7.32 54.86
C GLN A 41 13.02 -5.83 54.60
N CYS A 42 13.86 -4.93 55.11
CA CYS A 42 13.72 -3.48 54.88
C CYS A 42 13.85 -3.11 53.40
N VAL A 43 14.84 -3.68 52.70
CA VAL A 43 15.03 -3.42 51.27
C VAL A 43 13.84 -3.94 50.45
N SER A 44 13.26 -5.09 50.81
CA SER A 44 12.08 -5.64 50.14
C SER A 44 10.81 -4.83 50.39
N VAL A 45 10.63 -4.28 51.59
CA VAL A 45 9.52 -3.39 51.93
C VAL A 45 9.64 -2.08 51.14
N PHE A 46 10.81 -1.45 51.13
CA PHE A 46 11.04 -0.23 50.33
C PHE A 46 10.80 -0.46 48.84
N PHE A 47 11.22 -1.63 48.32
CA PHE A 47 10.99 -2.00 46.93
C PHE A 47 9.50 -2.24 46.62
N ALA A 48 8.77 -2.91 47.52
CA ALA A 48 7.34 -3.10 47.39
C ALA A 48 6.59 -1.76 47.45
N ASP A 49 6.88 -0.92 48.43
CA ASP A 49 6.26 0.41 48.58
C ASP A 49 6.60 1.33 47.40
N SER A 50 7.79 1.22 46.82
CA SER A 50 8.12 1.95 45.60
C SER A 50 7.28 1.47 44.41
N LEU A 51 7.06 0.17 44.24
CA LEU A 51 6.33 -0.38 43.10
C LEU A 51 4.81 -0.25 43.21
N THR A 52 4.26 -0.45 44.41
CA THR A 52 2.81 -0.54 44.65
C THR A 52 2.25 0.57 45.52
N GLY A 53 3.11 1.29 46.25
CA GLY A 53 2.68 2.37 47.13
C GLY A 53 2.34 3.65 46.37
N ASP A 54 1.49 4.46 46.99
CA ASP A 54 1.25 5.83 46.57
C ASP A 54 2.35 6.73 47.19
N VAL A 55 2.47 7.97 46.71
CA VAL A 55 3.36 8.99 47.29
C VAL A 55 3.11 9.13 48.79
N SER A 56 1.88 8.92 49.28
CA SER A 56 1.55 8.90 50.71
C SER A 56 2.15 7.70 51.46
N THR A 57 2.28 6.53 50.83
CA THR A 57 2.87 5.35 51.47
C THR A 57 4.39 5.50 51.62
N VAL A 58 5.05 6.13 50.64
CA VAL A 58 6.49 6.41 50.68
C VAL A 58 6.84 7.61 51.58
N LEU A 59 5.94 8.60 51.68
CA LEU A 59 6.11 9.79 52.54
C LEU A 59 5.52 9.63 53.95
N GLY A 60 4.78 8.55 54.21
CA GLY A 60 4.01 8.30 55.43
C GLY A 60 2.63 8.96 55.40
N ASP A 61 1.61 8.25 55.89
CA ASP A 61 0.30 8.84 56.20
C ASP A 61 0.52 10.01 57.18
N ASP A 62 -0.03 11.17 56.86
CA ASP A 62 0.00 12.38 57.70
C ASP A 62 1.34 13.16 57.79
N PHE A 63 2.22 13.08 56.78
CA PHE A 63 3.56 13.71 56.86
C PHE A 63 4.29 13.34 58.16
N GLY A 64 4.26 12.06 58.55
CA GLY A 64 4.94 11.55 59.75
C GLY A 64 6.46 11.74 59.72
N GLU A 65 7.24 10.95 60.46
CA GLU A 65 8.71 11.10 60.57
C GLU A 65 9.53 10.90 59.26
N TYR A 66 8.84 10.64 58.13
CA TYR A 66 9.35 10.68 56.75
C TYR A 66 8.82 11.88 55.94
N GLY A 67 7.77 12.52 56.42
CA GLY A 67 7.29 13.79 55.94
C GLY A 67 8.35 14.85 56.11
N PHE A 68 8.38 15.78 55.16
CA PHE A 68 9.15 17.01 55.28
C PHE A 68 9.02 17.50 56.72
N PRO A 69 10.11 17.57 57.51
CA PRO A 69 10.02 18.33 58.73
C PRO A 69 9.50 19.70 58.30
N ALA A 70 8.52 20.24 59.03
CA ALA A 70 8.17 21.65 58.87
C ALA A 70 9.49 22.42 58.73
N LEU A 71 9.56 23.43 57.86
CA LEU A 71 10.72 24.33 57.75
C LEU A 71 10.92 25.17 59.03
N ALA A 72 10.75 24.56 60.20
CA ALA A 72 11.17 25.03 61.48
C ALA A 72 12.71 24.96 61.49
N PRO A 73 13.40 26.09 61.70
CA PRO A 73 14.85 26.21 61.61
C PRO A 73 15.60 25.58 62.80
N GLN A 74 15.07 24.51 63.39
CA GLN A 74 15.69 23.78 64.49
C GLN A 74 16.43 22.53 64.00
N TYR A 75 17.70 22.75 63.63
CA TYR A 75 18.87 21.92 63.95
C TYR A 75 18.73 20.38 63.89
N ASP A 76 18.33 19.82 62.76
CA ASP A 76 18.73 18.44 62.43
C ASP A 76 19.11 18.31 60.94
N GLY A 77 20.41 18.47 60.65
CA GLY A 77 20.93 18.37 59.29
C GLY A 77 20.72 16.98 58.68
N TRP A 78 20.62 15.95 59.52
CA TRP A 78 20.34 14.59 59.10
C TRP A 78 18.89 14.45 58.58
N GLY A 79 17.92 15.06 59.27
CA GLY A 79 16.51 15.08 58.86
C GLY A 79 16.26 15.80 57.53
N GLN A 80 16.96 16.92 57.29
CA GLN A 80 16.88 17.63 56.00
C GLN A 80 17.49 16.83 54.85
N SER A 81 18.64 16.20 55.07
CA SER A 81 19.31 15.37 54.04
C SER A 81 18.45 14.17 53.62
N ARG A 82 17.74 13.56 54.58
CA ARG A 82 16.79 12.47 54.36
C ARG A 82 15.60 12.90 53.51
N SER A 83 15.00 14.04 53.82
CA SER A 83 13.83 14.56 53.09
C SER A 83 14.18 14.89 51.65
N LEU A 84 15.34 15.54 51.43
CA LEU A 84 15.86 15.80 50.08
C LEU A 84 16.12 14.51 49.31
N PHE A 85 16.70 13.50 49.96
CA PHE A 85 16.94 12.19 49.35
C PHE A 85 15.63 11.49 48.95
N ALA A 86 14.60 11.51 49.80
CA ALA A 86 13.30 10.92 49.52
C ALA A 86 12.60 11.60 48.33
N VAL A 87 12.61 12.93 48.26
CA VAL A 87 12.04 13.69 47.13
C VAL A 87 12.73 13.36 45.82
N VAL A 88 14.06 13.31 45.82
CA VAL A 88 14.83 12.96 44.62
C VAL A 88 14.54 11.53 44.18
N ALA A 89 14.44 10.58 45.12
CA ALA A 89 14.11 9.19 44.83
C ALA A 89 12.70 9.03 44.25
N ILE A 90 11.70 9.73 44.80
CA ILE A 90 10.32 9.71 44.29
C ILE A 90 10.24 10.35 42.90
N ILE A 91 10.91 11.50 42.69
CA ILE A 91 10.90 12.15 41.39
C ILE A 91 11.52 11.25 40.32
N PHE A 92 12.65 10.62 40.66
CA PHE A 92 13.34 9.70 39.76
C PHE A 92 12.47 8.46 39.45
N TRP A 93 11.84 7.85 40.45
CA TRP A 93 11.03 6.65 40.27
C TRP A 93 9.70 6.92 39.53
N VAL A 94 8.92 7.88 40.01
CA VAL A 94 7.56 8.15 39.50
C VAL A 94 7.60 8.86 38.16
N PHE A 95 8.45 9.88 37.97
CA PHE A 95 8.44 10.62 36.71
C PHE A 95 9.31 9.97 35.63
N LEU A 96 10.45 9.37 35.97
CA LEU A 96 11.32 8.77 34.96
C LEU A 96 10.96 7.31 34.70
N LEU A 97 10.97 6.43 35.71
CA LEU A 97 10.80 5.00 35.46
C LEU A 97 9.35 4.63 35.09
N GLN A 98 8.35 5.06 35.86
CA GLN A 98 6.93 4.81 35.52
C GLN A 98 6.52 5.52 34.24
N GLY A 99 6.98 6.76 34.02
CA GLY A 99 6.73 7.52 32.80
C GLY A 99 7.28 6.82 31.53
N ILE A 100 8.49 6.28 31.60
CA ILE A 100 9.08 5.50 30.50
C ILE A 100 8.28 4.23 30.24
N ILE A 101 7.88 3.49 31.28
CA ILE A 101 7.12 2.23 31.12
C ILE A 101 5.76 2.51 30.48
N GLN A 102 5.02 3.51 30.98
CA GLN A 102 3.73 3.90 30.40
C GLN A 102 3.88 4.40 28.96
N GLY A 103 4.93 5.17 28.66
CA GLY A 103 5.23 5.62 27.31
C GLY A 103 5.49 4.47 26.33
N GLN A 104 6.26 3.46 26.74
CA GLN A 104 6.52 2.26 25.95
C GLN A 104 5.25 1.44 25.69
N ILE A 105 4.36 1.36 26.69
CA ILE A 105 3.07 0.67 26.55
C ILE A 105 2.18 1.43 25.56
N ILE A 106 2.11 2.76 25.65
CA ILE A 106 1.34 3.60 24.72
C ILE A 106 1.86 3.45 23.29
N ASP A 107 3.17 3.45 23.10
CA ASP A 107 3.80 3.25 21.79
C ASP A 107 3.44 1.88 21.19
N ALA A 108 3.48 0.81 22.00
CA ALA A 108 3.06 -0.52 21.55
C ALA A 108 1.57 -0.56 21.15
N PHE A 109 0.69 0.10 21.90
CA PHE A 109 -0.73 0.21 21.52
C PHE A 109 -0.92 1.06 20.26
N ALA A 110 -0.13 2.10 20.06
CA ALA A 110 -0.15 2.89 18.84
C ALA A 110 0.28 2.05 17.63
N GLU A 111 1.36 1.27 17.76
CA GLU A 111 1.80 0.35 16.71
C GLU A 111 0.73 -0.70 16.38
N MET A 112 0.10 -1.31 17.39
CA MET A 112 -0.98 -2.28 17.17
C MET A 112 -2.19 -1.66 16.45
N ARG A 113 -2.55 -0.41 16.78
CA ARG A 113 -3.60 0.31 16.06
C ARG A 113 -3.20 0.62 14.63
N ASN A 114 -1.94 1.05 14.40
CA ASN A 114 -1.45 1.34 13.07
C ASN A 114 -1.43 0.09 12.18
N LYS A 115 -1.00 -1.07 12.71
CA LYS A 115 -1.08 -2.36 12.00
C LYS A 115 -2.52 -2.70 11.64
N ARG A 116 -3.44 -2.64 12.60
CA ARG A 116 -4.86 -2.90 12.36
C ARG A 116 -5.46 -1.96 11.31
N ASN A 117 -5.11 -0.68 11.37
CA ASN A 117 -5.58 0.31 10.41
C ASN A 117 -5.01 0.06 9.01
N ALA A 118 -3.73 -0.33 8.91
CA ALA A 118 -3.11 -0.70 7.65
C ALA A 118 -3.78 -1.93 7.03
N ASP A 119 -4.02 -2.99 7.82
CA ASP A 119 -4.71 -4.19 7.38
C ASP A 119 -6.14 -3.88 6.91
N THR A 120 -6.85 -3.03 7.66
CA THR A 120 -8.22 -2.62 7.30
C THR A 120 -8.22 -1.79 6.02
N ALA A 121 -7.26 -0.87 5.87
CA ALA A 121 -7.12 -0.06 4.67
C ALA A 121 -6.76 -0.91 3.43
N ASP A 122 -5.93 -1.94 3.59
CA ASP A 122 -5.65 -2.89 2.52
C ASP A 122 -6.90 -3.68 2.13
N LEU A 123 -7.72 -4.12 3.10
CA LEU A 123 -8.99 -4.78 2.84
C LEU A 123 -10.04 -3.85 2.18
N GLU A 124 -9.96 -2.54 2.37
CA GLU A 124 -10.84 -1.55 1.72
C GLU A 124 -10.38 -1.15 0.31
N THR A 125 -9.08 -1.26 0.04
CA THR A 125 -8.48 -0.76 -1.22
C THR A 125 -8.14 -1.88 -2.19
N LYS A 126 -7.92 -3.11 -1.72
CA LYS A 126 -7.50 -4.26 -2.52
C LYS A 126 -8.42 -5.45 -2.27
N CYS A 127 -8.63 -6.27 -3.28
CA CYS A 127 -9.39 -7.51 -3.14
C CYS A 127 -8.59 -8.57 -2.35
N PHE A 128 -9.18 -9.16 -1.31
CA PHE A 128 -8.53 -10.15 -0.42
C PHE A 128 -7.78 -11.30 -1.14
N ILE A 129 -8.38 -11.90 -2.16
CA ILE A 129 -7.81 -13.09 -2.83
C ILE A 129 -6.89 -12.73 -4.00
N SER A 130 -7.33 -11.82 -4.87
CA SER A 130 -6.59 -11.49 -6.08
C SER A 130 -5.58 -10.35 -5.88
N SER A 131 -5.61 -9.65 -4.74
CA SER A 131 -4.75 -8.49 -4.45
C SER A 131 -4.80 -7.39 -5.51
N ILE A 132 -5.91 -7.29 -6.25
CA ILE A 132 -6.12 -6.25 -7.26
C ILE A 132 -6.73 -5.01 -6.58
N GLU A 133 -6.23 -3.83 -6.93
CA GLU A 133 -6.74 -2.56 -6.43
C GLU A 133 -8.16 -2.26 -6.89
N ARG A 134 -8.92 -1.57 -6.05
CA ARG A 134 -10.30 -1.13 -6.30
C ARG A 134 -10.44 -0.34 -7.61
N PHE A 135 -9.44 0.46 -7.96
CA PHE A 135 -9.46 1.28 -9.17
C PHE A 135 -9.72 0.47 -10.44
N VAL A 136 -9.14 -0.74 -10.55
CA VAL A 136 -9.31 -1.62 -11.71
C VAL A 136 -10.75 -2.14 -11.85
N PHE A 137 -11.48 -2.19 -10.74
CA PHE A 137 -12.87 -2.66 -10.72
C PHE A 137 -13.89 -1.56 -11.06
N ASN A 138 -13.49 -0.28 -11.12
CA ASN A 138 -14.39 0.79 -11.54
C ASN A 138 -14.91 0.58 -12.98
N ASP A 139 -14.14 -0.11 -13.81
CA ASP A 139 -14.52 -0.49 -15.18
C ASP A 139 -15.60 -1.61 -15.22
N TYR A 140 -15.90 -2.24 -14.09
CA TYR A 140 -16.81 -3.39 -13.98
C TYR A 140 -17.88 -3.15 -12.89
N PRO A 141 -19.08 -2.67 -13.27
CA PRO A 141 -20.09 -2.29 -12.28
C PRO A 141 -20.57 -3.50 -11.46
N GLY A 142 -20.67 -3.34 -10.14
CA GLY A 142 -21.21 -4.36 -9.23
C GLY A 142 -20.24 -5.50 -8.86
N GLU A 143 -19.05 -5.54 -9.46
CA GLU A 143 -18.06 -6.60 -9.23
C GLU A 143 -17.18 -6.35 -8.00
N TRP A 144 -17.01 -5.09 -7.60
CA TRP A 144 -16.30 -4.72 -6.38
C TRP A 144 -17.10 -5.08 -5.13
N GLU A 145 -18.39 -4.74 -5.09
CA GLU A 145 -19.26 -4.92 -3.92
C GLU A 145 -19.40 -6.40 -3.54
N LYS A 146 -19.43 -7.30 -4.54
CA LYS A 146 -19.46 -8.75 -4.30
C LYS A 146 -18.14 -9.28 -3.70
N ARG A 147 -17.00 -8.67 -4.05
CA ARG A 147 -15.66 -8.99 -3.51
C ARG A 147 -15.46 -8.43 -2.12
N GLN A 148 -15.86 -7.18 -1.91
CA GLN A 148 -15.76 -6.50 -0.62
C GLN A 148 -16.64 -7.15 0.45
N ALA A 149 -17.85 -7.59 0.08
CA ALA A 149 -18.75 -8.29 0.99
C ALA A 149 -18.26 -9.70 1.41
N GLY A 150 -17.01 -10.07 1.10
CA GLY A 150 -16.41 -11.36 1.45
C GLY A 150 -17.03 -12.56 0.74
N ARG A 151 -18.04 -12.39 -0.12
CA ARG A 151 -18.79 -13.51 -0.71
C ARG A 151 -17.90 -14.46 -1.50
N TYR A 152 -16.86 -13.95 -2.17
CA TYR A 152 -15.90 -14.80 -2.86
C TYR A 152 -15.00 -15.56 -1.88
N ALA A 153 -14.48 -14.91 -0.83
CA ALA A 153 -13.67 -15.58 0.19
C ALA A 153 -14.42 -16.76 0.84
N TRP A 154 -15.69 -16.55 1.20
CA TRP A 154 -16.55 -17.61 1.74
C TRP A 154 -16.79 -18.75 0.75
N LYS A 155 -16.91 -18.46 -0.56
CA LYS A 155 -17.05 -19.50 -1.59
C LYS A 155 -15.81 -20.37 -1.70
N TYR A 156 -14.61 -19.81 -1.57
CA TYR A 156 -13.38 -20.62 -1.53
C TYR A 156 -13.32 -21.49 -0.29
N LEU A 157 -13.68 -20.96 0.89
CA LEU A 157 -13.74 -21.75 2.12
C LEU A 157 -14.74 -22.90 2.02
N LEU A 158 -15.95 -22.63 1.53
CA LEU A 158 -16.99 -23.64 1.30
C LEU A 158 -16.55 -24.69 0.26
N PHE A 159 -15.81 -24.28 -0.77
CA PHE A 159 -15.25 -25.20 -1.74
C PHE A 159 -14.24 -26.15 -1.11
N PHE A 160 -13.35 -25.68 -0.22
CA PHE A 160 -12.44 -26.57 0.51
C PHE A 160 -13.18 -27.52 1.45
N LEU A 161 -14.18 -27.02 2.19
CA LEU A 161 -15.00 -27.87 3.05
C LEU A 161 -15.70 -28.97 2.24
N PHE A 162 -16.27 -28.62 1.09
CA PHE A 162 -16.85 -29.56 0.14
C PHE A 162 -15.84 -30.58 -0.39
N LEU A 163 -14.62 -30.14 -0.71
CA LEU A 163 -13.57 -31.01 -1.22
C LEU A 163 -13.14 -32.07 -0.19
N PHE A 164 -13.12 -31.70 1.10
CA PHE A 164 -12.74 -32.60 2.18
C PHE A 164 -13.84 -33.59 2.60
N ASP A 165 -15.11 -33.24 2.40
CA ASP A 165 -16.25 -34.11 2.72
C ASP A 165 -16.52 -35.15 1.62
N LYS A 166 -16.15 -34.82 0.38
CA LYS A 166 -16.38 -35.66 -0.80
C LYS A 166 -15.33 -36.78 -0.94
N ASP A 167 -15.77 -37.95 -1.42
CA ASP A 167 -14.91 -39.10 -1.69
C ASP A 167 -13.83 -38.79 -2.76
N PRO A 168 -12.55 -39.16 -2.52
CA PRO A 168 -11.45 -38.84 -3.43
C PRO A 168 -11.54 -39.46 -4.83
N GLU A 169 -12.25 -40.58 -4.96
CA GLU A 169 -12.43 -41.27 -6.23
C GLU A 169 -13.45 -40.56 -7.15
N GLU A 170 -14.32 -39.73 -6.58
CA GLU A 170 -15.35 -38.97 -7.30
C GLU A 170 -14.91 -37.56 -7.70
N TYR A 171 -13.65 -37.20 -7.43
CA TYR A 171 -13.13 -35.89 -7.78
C TYR A 171 -13.13 -35.67 -9.29
N ASN A 172 -13.72 -34.54 -9.71
CA ASN A 172 -13.61 -34.08 -11.09
C ASN A 172 -12.14 -33.73 -11.42
N GLY A 173 -11.76 -33.64 -12.69
CA GLY A 173 -10.39 -33.33 -13.11
C GLY A 173 -9.83 -32.03 -12.52
N LEU A 174 -10.68 -31.00 -12.39
CA LEU A 174 -10.30 -29.73 -11.75
C LEU A 174 -10.21 -29.84 -10.22
N GLU A 175 -11.12 -30.59 -9.59
CA GLU A 175 -11.12 -30.84 -8.14
C GLU A 175 -9.85 -31.61 -7.74
N ASN A 176 -9.51 -32.66 -8.50
CA ASN A 176 -8.30 -33.45 -8.32
C ASN A 176 -7.03 -32.59 -8.55
N TYR A 177 -7.05 -31.66 -9.50
CA TYR A 177 -5.94 -30.71 -9.68
C TYR A 177 -5.74 -29.84 -8.44
N VAL A 178 -6.81 -29.25 -7.90
CA VAL A 178 -6.72 -28.41 -6.69
C VAL A 178 -6.32 -29.24 -5.47
N TYR A 179 -6.85 -30.46 -5.32
CA TYR A 179 -6.48 -31.37 -4.23
C TYR A 179 -4.99 -31.73 -4.27
N LYS A 180 -4.46 -32.06 -5.46
CA LYS A 180 -3.02 -32.33 -5.65
C LYS A 180 -2.14 -31.11 -5.40
N ALA A 181 -2.59 -29.91 -5.76
CA ALA A 181 -1.89 -28.67 -5.46
C ALA A 181 -1.88 -28.40 -3.95
N PHE A 182 -3.02 -28.62 -3.28
CA PHE A 182 -3.15 -28.51 -1.83
C PHE A 182 -2.22 -29.47 -1.08
N LEU A 183 -2.15 -30.74 -1.50
CA LEU A 183 -1.22 -31.73 -0.92
C LEU A 183 0.26 -31.34 -1.06
N LYS A 184 0.59 -30.52 -2.05
CA LYS A 184 1.95 -30.02 -2.30
C LYS A 184 2.21 -28.65 -1.68
N ASP A 185 1.24 -28.12 -0.93
CA ASP A 185 1.26 -26.76 -0.38
C ASP A 185 1.47 -25.67 -1.47
N ASP A 186 0.98 -25.94 -2.68
CA ASP A 186 1.10 -25.04 -3.84
C ASP A 186 -0.18 -24.20 -3.99
N VAL A 187 -0.03 -22.89 -3.82
CA VAL A 187 -1.10 -21.89 -3.94
C VAL A 187 -1.30 -21.35 -5.35
N SER A 188 -0.61 -21.90 -6.35
CA SER A 188 -0.65 -21.42 -7.75
C SER A 188 -2.03 -21.48 -8.41
N PHE A 189 -2.98 -22.25 -7.87
CA PHE A 189 -4.36 -22.31 -8.36
C PHE A 189 -5.19 -21.06 -8.01
N LEU A 190 -4.77 -20.28 -7.00
CA LEU A 190 -5.45 -19.04 -6.64
C LEU A 190 -5.19 -17.94 -7.68
N PRO A 191 -6.20 -17.11 -8.00
CA PRO A 191 -6.07 -16.07 -9.01
C PRO A 191 -5.35 -14.82 -8.45
N ILE A 192 -4.07 -14.97 -8.07
CA ILE A 192 -3.24 -13.86 -7.60
C ILE A 192 -2.98 -12.90 -8.77
N LEU A 193 -3.30 -11.61 -8.59
CA LEU A 193 -3.20 -10.55 -9.60
C LEU A 193 -3.95 -10.85 -10.91
N ARG A 194 -4.94 -11.75 -10.88
CA ARG A 194 -5.70 -12.18 -12.05
C ARG A 194 -7.20 -12.03 -11.80
N PHE A 195 -7.92 -11.56 -12.81
CA PHE A 195 -9.37 -11.46 -12.80
C PHE A 195 -9.93 -11.80 -14.18
N LEU A 196 -10.92 -12.70 -14.22
CA LEU A 196 -11.47 -13.22 -15.47
C LEU A 196 -11.97 -12.14 -16.42
N ALA A 197 -12.68 -11.11 -15.93
CA ALA A 197 -13.20 -10.07 -16.83
C ALA A 197 -12.08 -9.16 -17.37
N LEU A 198 -11.02 -8.94 -16.58
CA LEU A 198 -9.81 -8.25 -17.02
C LEU A 198 -9.07 -9.07 -18.09
N GLN A 199 -8.91 -10.37 -17.87
CA GLN A 199 -8.29 -11.27 -18.84
C GLN A 199 -9.09 -11.36 -20.14
N ARG A 200 -10.43 -11.43 -20.07
CA ARG A 200 -11.30 -11.39 -21.25
C ARG A 200 -11.16 -10.09 -22.02
N ARG A 201 -11.08 -8.94 -21.33
CA ARG A 201 -10.87 -7.64 -21.97
C ARG A 201 -9.50 -7.56 -22.66
N GLN A 202 -8.43 -8.03 -22.00
CA GLN A 202 -7.11 -8.12 -22.60
C GLN A 202 -7.09 -9.03 -23.83
N GLN A 203 -7.77 -10.18 -23.77
CA GLN A 203 -7.87 -11.09 -24.89
C GLN A 203 -8.64 -10.47 -26.05
N LYS A 204 -9.78 -9.82 -25.79
CA LYS A 204 -10.56 -9.08 -26.79
C LYS A 204 -9.74 -7.95 -27.42
N HIS A 205 -8.94 -7.23 -26.63
CA HIS A 205 -8.06 -6.19 -27.17
C HIS A 205 -6.99 -6.79 -28.09
N LYS A 206 -6.36 -7.91 -27.69
CA LYS A 206 -5.38 -8.60 -28.53
C LYS A 206 -5.99 -9.08 -29.85
N THR A 207 -7.18 -9.68 -29.82
CA THR A 207 -7.86 -10.13 -31.04
C THR A 207 -8.19 -8.95 -31.95
N LEU A 208 -8.73 -7.86 -31.40
CA LEU A 208 -8.99 -6.64 -32.16
C LEU A 208 -7.72 -6.07 -32.81
N THR A 209 -6.61 -6.01 -32.07
CA THR A 209 -5.34 -5.50 -32.63
C THR A 209 -4.77 -6.41 -33.73
N LEU A 210 -4.95 -7.73 -33.58
CA LEU A 210 -4.52 -8.70 -34.59
C LEU A 210 -5.37 -8.56 -35.86
N GLU A 211 -6.67 -8.39 -35.71
CA GLU A 211 -7.58 -8.14 -36.83
C GLU A 211 -7.19 -6.84 -37.57
N THR A 212 -6.97 -5.74 -36.85
CA THR A 212 -6.55 -4.47 -37.48
C THR A 212 -5.19 -4.58 -38.19
N ALA A 213 -4.23 -5.30 -37.61
CA ALA A 213 -2.92 -5.51 -38.24
C ALA A 213 -3.02 -6.39 -39.50
N SER A 214 -3.90 -7.40 -39.49
CA SER A 214 -4.12 -8.26 -40.66
C SER A 214 -4.73 -7.49 -41.83
N VAL A 215 -5.62 -6.52 -41.56
CA VAL A 215 -6.21 -5.66 -42.58
C VAL A 215 -5.17 -4.71 -43.19
N GLU A 216 -4.30 -4.09 -42.37
CA GLU A 216 -3.23 -3.23 -42.89
C GLU A 216 -2.23 -4.03 -43.75
N LEU A 217 -1.88 -5.25 -43.33
CA LEU A 217 -1.04 -6.15 -44.11
C LEU A 217 -1.66 -6.51 -45.46
N GLN A 218 -2.97 -6.82 -45.48
CA GLN A 218 -3.67 -7.14 -46.72
C GLN A 218 -3.66 -5.95 -47.70
N GLU A 219 -3.88 -4.73 -47.20
CA GLU A 219 -3.83 -3.52 -48.02
C GLU A 219 -2.44 -3.31 -48.65
N ARG A 220 -1.36 -3.62 -47.91
CA ARG A 220 0.01 -3.54 -48.43
C ARG A 220 0.27 -4.60 -49.50
N VAL A 221 -0.28 -5.80 -49.34
CA VAL A 221 -0.18 -6.87 -50.34
C VAL A 221 -0.91 -6.47 -51.63
N ASP A 222 -2.12 -5.93 -51.53
CA ASP A 222 -2.90 -5.50 -52.70
C ASP A 222 -2.18 -4.37 -53.47
N LYS A 223 -1.57 -3.42 -52.75
CA LYS A 223 -0.73 -2.37 -53.36
C LYS A 223 0.50 -2.94 -54.06
N LEU A 224 1.14 -3.95 -53.47
CA LEU A 224 2.30 -4.61 -54.06
C LEU A 224 1.91 -5.40 -55.32
N GLU A 225 0.80 -6.13 -55.28
CA GLU A 225 0.26 -6.88 -56.42
C GLU A 225 -0.12 -5.94 -57.58
N ALA A 226 -0.78 -4.82 -57.28
CA ALA A 226 -1.06 -3.79 -58.27
C ALA A 226 0.23 -3.23 -58.92
N GLY A 227 1.28 -3.02 -58.11
CA GLY A 227 2.61 -2.63 -58.59
C GLY A 227 3.23 -3.68 -59.52
N VAL A 228 3.17 -4.96 -59.15
CA VAL A 228 3.68 -6.07 -59.98
C VAL A 228 2.92 -6.18 -61.30
N HIS A 229 1.59 -6.08 -61.28
CA HIS A 229 0.78 -6.05 -62.50
C HIS A 229 1.14 -4.88 -63.41
N HIS A 230 1.42 -3.71 -62.84
CA HIS A 230 1.85 -2.54 -63.61
C HIS A 230 3.21 -2.75 -64.30
N VAL A 231 4.18 -3.32 -63.58
CA VAL A 231 5.52 -3.66 -64.13
C VAL A 231 5.38 -4.70 -65.25
N ALA A 232 4.60 -5.77 -65.03
CA ALA A 232 4.36 -6.81 -66.03
C ALA A 232 3.73 -6.27 -67.32
N HIS A 233 2.76 -5.36 -67.20
CA HIS A 233 2.12 -4.71 -68.35
C HIS A 233 3.09 -3.80 -69.13
N THR A 234 3.95 -3.08 -68.42
CA THR A 234 4.97 -2.20 -69.03
C THR A 234 6.02 -3.01 -69.78
N LEU A 235 6.50 -4.13 -69.20
CA LEU A 235 7.40 -5.07 -69.86
C LEU A 235 6.80 -5.67 -71.12
N ARG A 236 5.52 -6.07 -71.11
CA ARG A 236 4.83 -6.54 -72.32
C ARG A 236 4.88 -5.51 -73.43
N ARG A 237 4.57 -4.24 -73.13
CA ARG A 237 4.61 -3.16 -74.12
C ARG A 237 6.01 -2.95 -74.70
N VAL A 238 7.05 -3.00 -73.87
CA VAL A 238 8.45 -2.89 -74.32
C VAL A 238 8.82 -4.08 -75.20
N THR A 239 8.46 -5.31 -74.83
CA THR A 239 8.73 -6.50 -75.66
C THR A 239 7.99 -6.49 -77.00
N THR A 240 6.76 -5.94 -77.07
CA THR A 240 6.04 -5.79 -78.34
C THR A 240 6.67 -4.73 -79.25
N GLN A 241 7.21 -3.65 -78.68
CA GLN A 241 7.95 -2.62 -79.42
C GLN A 241 9.28 -3.16 -79.96
N LEU A 242 9.99 -3.98 -79.20
CA LEU A 242 11.24 -4.60 -79.65
C LEU A 242 11.03 -5.71 -80.70
N ARG A 243 9.85 -6.32 -80.75
CA ARG A 243 9.48 -7.29 -81.81
C ARG A 243 9.07 -6.61 -83.13
N GLY A 244 8.86 -5.30 -83.13
CA GLY A 244 8.50 -4.52 -84.31
C GLY A 244 9.51 -3.43 -84.64
N GLY A 245 10.49 -3.72 -85.48
CA GLY A 245 11.18 -2.67 -86.25
C GLY A 245 12.29 -3.20 -87.18
N PRO A 246 12.64 -2.51 -88.28
CA PRO A 246 11.99 -1.36 -88.93
C PRO A 246 11.66 -1.58 -90.43
N SER A 247 10.76 -0.78 -91.01
CA SER A 247 10.80 -0.50 -92.45
C SER A 247 10.56 0.98 -92.72
N TYR A 248 11.50 1.54 -93.48
CA TYR A 248 11.61 2.92 -93.94
C TYR A 248 10.42 3.35 -94.83
N GLY A 249 10.05 4.63 -94.76
CA GLY A 249 9.14 5.26 -95.73
C GLY A 249 8.85 6.72 -95.38
N SER A 250 9.53 7.63 -96.07
CA SER A 250 9.48 9.09 -95.96
C SER A 250 8.31 9.75 -96.71
N HIS A 251 8.11 11.05 -96.43
CA HIS A 251 7.21 12.07 -97.02
C HIS A 251 5.92 12.32 -96.21
N GLY A 252 5.47 13.55 -95.96
CA GLY A 252 5.95 14.89 -96.28
C GLY A 252 4.87 15.91 -95.89
N SER A 253 5.31 17.06 -95.38
CA SER A 253 4.72 18.41 -95.31
C SER A 253 3.19 18.70 -95.36
N SER A 254 2.79 19.60 -94.45
CA SER A 254 1.87 20.77 -94.61
C SER A 254 0.38 20.74 -94.19
N ASN A 255 0.12 21.41 -93.06
CA ASN A 255 -0.86 22.47 -92.72
C ASN A 255 -2.41 22.28 -92.77
N GLY A 256 -2.98 22.09 -91.56
CA GLY A 256 -4.01 22.95 -90.88
C GLY A 256 -5.49 22.90 -91.32
N PRO A 257 -6.46 23.48 -90.55
CA PRO A 257 -6.47 23.86 -89.13
C PRO A 257 -7.75 23.39 -88.36
N ALA A 258 -7.84 23.81 -87.09
CA ALA A 258 -9.04 23.83 -86.20
C ALA A 258 -9.58 22.47 -85.74
N SER A 259 -10.01 22.23 -84.51
CA SER A 259 -10.11 22.99 -83.26
C SER A 259 -10.71 22.01 -82.25
N MET A 260 -10.18 21.89 -81.03
CA MET A 260 -11.00 21.77 -79.81
C MET A 260 -10.11 21.64 -78.56
N SER A 261 -10.30 22.63 -77.68
CA SER A 261 -10.11 22.65 -76.22
C SER A 261 -8.75 22.25 -75.64
N SER A 262 -7.95 23.29 -75.43
CA SER A 262 -6.86 23.47 -74.44
C SER A 262 -7.26 23.08 -73.01
N GLN A 263 -6.41 22.33 -72.28
CA GLN A 263 -5.46 22.80 -71.23
C GLN A 263 -6.17 23.51 -70.05
N GLY A 264 -5.94 23.15 -68.79
CA GLY A 264 -4.64 23.14 -68.09
C GLY A 264 -4.70 24.25 -67.02
N ALA A 265 -4.67 23.90 -65.74
CA ALA A 265 -3.56 24.20 -64.83
C ALA A 265 -3.34 25.67 -64.44
N SER A 266 -3.35 25.95 -63.13
CA SER A 266 -2.37 26.79 -62.41
C SER A 266 -2.72 26.68 -60.91
N PHE A 267 -1.90 26.16 -60.02
CA PHE A 267 -0.51 26.50 -59.66
C PHE A 267 -0.41 27.89 -59.01
N ASP A 268 -0.37 27.89 -57.68
CA ASP A 268 0.35 28.82 -56.83
C ASP A 268 0.83 27.96 -55.65
N GLY A 269 2.07 27.97 -55.18
CA GLY A 269 3.10 28.97 -55.29
C GLY A 269 3.70 29.16 -53.90
N ARG A 270 4.92 28.61 -53.71
CA ARG A 270 5.99 29.15 -52.86
C ARG A 270 6.05 28.79 -51.34
N ALA A 271 7.18 28.16 -51.03
CA ALA A 271 8.08 28.34 -49.87
C ALA A 271 7.60 28.05 -48.42
N SER A 272 8.38 27.19 -47.75
CA SER A 272 8.70 27.17 -46.31
C SER A 272 9.10 28.57 -45.78
N PRO A 273 9.19 28.88 -44.45
CA PRO A 273 9.54 27.97 -43.34
C PRO A 273 8.93 28.24 -41.92
N VAL A 274 9.12 27.22 -41.05
CA VAL A 274 9.53 27.24 -39.62
C VAL A 274 8.77 28.05 -38.53
N MET A 275 8.55 27.31 -37.42
CA MET A 275 8.45 27.66 -35.98
C MET A 275 7.09 27.84 -35.27
N ALA A 276 6.99 27.08 -34.17
CA ALA A 276 6.05 27.12 -33.04
C ALA A 276 6.17 28.44 -32.22
N PRO A 277 5.54 28.67 -31.03
CA PRO A 277 4.74 27.79 -30.14
C PRO A 277 3.54 28.46 -29.40
N THR A 278 2.96 27.74 -28.40
CA THR A 278 2.10 28.20 -27.25
C THR A 278 0.68 28.71 -27.55
N GLY A 279 -0.39 28.55 -26.75
CA GLY A 279 -0.67 28.03 -25.40
C GLY A 279 -2.06 28.57 -24.93
N ALA A 280 -2.64 27.96 -23.88
CA ALA A 280 -3.87 28.36 -23.11
C ALA A 280 -5.23 28.20 -23.83
N GLY A 281 -6.23 27.49 -23.29
CA GLY A 281 -6.99 27.72 -22.05
C GLY A 281 -8.45 27.95 -22.49
N VAL A 282 -9.47 27.25 -21.98
CA VAL A 282 -10.34 27.72 -20.88
C VAL A 282 -11.32 26.59 -20.51
N MET A 283 -11.43 26.35 -19.21
CA MET A 283 -12.45 25.54 -18.53
C MET A 283 -13.80 26.26 -18.51
N GLY A 284 -14.90 25.52 -18.68
CA GLY A 284 -16.26 25.96 -18.33
C GLY A 284 -16.73 25.26 -17.05
N ALA A 285 -17.05 26.07 -16.02
CA ALA A 285 -17.52 25.67 -14.69
C ALA A 285 -19.04 25.33 -14.67
N PRO A 286 -19.56 24.68 -13.60
CA PRO A 286 -20.94 24.17 -13.52
C PRO A 286 -21.92 25.17 -12.85
N PRO A 287 -23.25 24.98 -13.00
CA PRO A 287 -24.25 25.66 -12.17
C PRO A 287 -24.89 24.73 -11.10
N PRO A 288 -25.63 25.30 -10.11
CA PRO A 288 -25.61 24.83 -8.72
C PRO A 288 -26.86 24.09 -8.21
N ALA A 289 -26.66 23.53 -7.01
CA ALA A 289 -27.55 22.94 -6.00
C ALA A 289 -29.09 23.09 -6.10
N ALA A 290 -29.78 21.96 -5.88
CA ALA A 290 -31.07 21.92 -5.18
C ALA A 290 -31.18 20.60 -4.41
N GLY A 291 -31.39 20.69 -3.09
CA GLY A 291 -31.59 19.55 -2.21
C GLY A 291 -33.00 18.98 -2.32
N MET A 292 -33.13 17.67 -2.10
CA MET A 292 -34.40 17.09 -1.67
C MET A 292 -34.14 15.87 -0.79
N ARG A 293 -34.50 16.02 0.48
CA ARG A 293 -34.74 14.94 1.43
C ARG A 293 -35.83 14.02 0.85
N ARG A 294 -35.64 12.70 0.95
CA ARG A 294 -36.73 11.74 1.07
C ARG A 294 -36.38 10.72 2.14
N SER A 295 -37.04 10.89 3.27
CA SER A 295 -37.62 9.82 4.08
C SER A 295 -38.49 8.91 3.21
N LEU A 296 -38.38 7.59 3.39
CA LEU A 296 -39.49 6.68 3.66
C LEU A 296 -38.99 5.23 3.76
N ASP A 297 -39.51 4.58 4.82
CA ASP A 297 -39.60 3.15 5.14
C ASP A 297 -38.37 2.38 5.65
#